data_AF-A0A953ZZE2-F1
#
_entry.id   AF-A0A953ZZE2-F1
#
_cell.length_a   1.000
_cell.length_b   1.000
_cell.length_c   1.000
_cell.angle_alpha   90.00
_cell.angle_beta   90.00
_cell.angle_gamma   90.00
#
_symmetry.space_group_name_H-M   'P 1'
#
loop_
_entity.id
_entity.type
_entity.pdbx_description
1 polymer ?
#
loop_
_entity_poly.entity_id
_entity_poly.type
_entity_poly.pdbx_seq_one_letter_code
_entity_poly.pdbx_strand_id
1 'polypeptide(L)'
;MQDPYYRREHLAQFSAIGESRPDLAEKFFAYYGAVMGEGTLSAREKSLIALAVAHAIQCPYCIDAYTKGSLESGADLEQMTEAV
;
A
#
# COMPACT_ATOMS: atom_id res chain seq x y z
N MET A 1 28.34 -5.96 6.66
CA MET A 1 27.17 -5.85 5.78
C MET A 1 26.64 -4.44 5.96
N GLN A 2 26.54 -3.64 4.90
CA GLN A 2 26.03 -2.25 5.02
C GLN A 2 24.53 -2.30 5.37
N ASP A 3 24.07 -1.36 6.21
CA ASP A 3 22.65 -1.23 6.59
C ASP A 3 21.85 -0.82 5.33
N PRO A 4 20.89 -1.63 4.85
CA PRO A 4 20.13 -1.29 3.65
C PRO A 4 19.24 -0.08 3.91
N TYR A 5 19.18 0.84 2.94
CA TYR A 5 18.34 2.06 3.05
C TYR A 5 16.85 1.73 3.25
N TYR A 6 16.36 0.66 2.61
CA TYR A 6 15.00 0.15 2.77
C TYR A 6 14.98 -1.08 3.68
N ARG A 7 14.55 -0.89 4.93
CA ARG A 7 14.32 -1.97 5.90
C ARG A 7 12.84 -2.30 5.99
N ARG A 8 12.50 -3.59 5.87
CA ARG A 8 11.09 -4.05 5.89
C ARG A 8 10.36 -3.60 7.16
N GLU A 9 11.07 -3.56 8.28
CA GLU A 9 10.54 -3.19 9.59
C GLU A 9 10.07 -1.73 9.65
N HIS A 10 10.59 -0.85 8.79
CA HIS A 10 10.18 0.56 8.76
C HIS A 10 8.76 0.76 8.24
N LEU A 11 8.26 -0.14 7.40
CA LEU A 11 6.88 -0.03 6.92
C LEU A 11 5.87 -0.10 8.07
N ALA A 12 6.14 -0.93 9.08
CA ALA A 12 5.30 -1.03 10.27
C ALA A 12 5.27 0.27 11.10
N GLN A 13 6.27 1.15 10.92
CA GLN A 13 6.36 2.44 11.60
C GLN A 13 5.62 3.55 10.85
N PHE A 14 4.99 3.28 9.70
CA PHE A 14 4.32 4.31 8.89
C PHE A 14 3.25 5.08 9.67
N SER A 15 2.56 4.46 10.63
CA SER A 15 1.57 5.16 11.48
C SER A 15 2.20 6.23 12.39
N ALA A 16 3.49 6.13 12.71
CA ALA A 16 4.20 7.08 13.57
C ALA A 16 4.31 8.48 12.95
N ILE A 17 4.05 8.66 11.64
CA ILE A 17 3.99 9.99 11.02
C ILE A 17 2.98 10.91 11.71
N GLY A 18 1.94 10.33 12.33
CA GLY A 18 0.91 11.06 13.07
C GLY A 18 1.35 11.58 14.43
N GLU A 19 2.48 11.13 15.00
CA GLU A 19 2.95 11.61 16.29
C GLU A 19 3.33 13.10 16.24
N SER A 20 3.92 13.54 15.13
CA SER A 20 4.35 14.93 14.97
C SER A 20 3.21 15.88 14.56
N ARG A 21 2.24 15.37 13.80
CA ARG A 21 1.15 16.14 13.17
C ARG A 21 -0.15 15.33 13.12
N PRO A 22 -0.82 15.14 14.27
CA PRO A 22 -2.00 14.28 14.38
C PRO A 22 -3.18 14.79 13.52
N ASP A 23 -3.32 16.12 13.41
CA ASP A 23 -4.36 16.79 12.61
C ASP A 23 -4.28 16.47 11.11
N LEU A 24 -3.06 16.36 10.58
CA LEU A 24 -2.83 16.03 9.18
C LEU A 24 -2.91 14.53 8.95
N ALA A 25 -2.39 13.73 9.88
CA ALA A 25 -2.46 12.28 9.79
C ALA A 25 -3.91 11.77 9.79
N GLU A 26 -4.77 12.30 10.66
CA GLU A 26 -6.20 11.94 10.69
C GLU A 26 -6.86 12.17 9.32
N LYS A 27 -6.65 13.36 8.72
CA LYS A 27 -7.20 13.68 7.39
C LYS A 27 -6.65 12.77 6.30
N PHE A 28 -5.35 12.48 6.34
CA PHE A 28 -4.70 11.60 5.39
C PHE A 28 -5.28 10.18 5.47
N PHE A 29 -5.35 9.59 6.67
CA PHE A 29 -5.86 8.24 6.85
C PHE A 29 -7.36 8.13 6.54
N ALA A 30 -8.15 9.15 6.87
CA ALA A 30 -9.56 9.19 6.51
C ALA A 30 -9.75 9.20 4.98
N TYR A 31 -9.02 10.07 4.27
CA TYR A 31 -9.04 10.11 2.81
C TYR A 31 -8.54 8.80 2.20
N TYR A 32 -7.38 8.31 2.63
CA TYR A 32 -6.77 7.09 2.10
C TYR A 32 -7.67 5.87 2.31
N GLY A 33 -8.24 5.71 3.51
CA GLY A 33 -9.21 4.65 3.81
C GLY A 33 -10.46 4.72 2.94
N ALA A 34 -11.00 5.92 2.73
CA ALA A 34 -12.15 6.12 1.84
C ALA A 34 -11.82 5.78 0.37
N VAL A 35 -10.63 6.14 -0.11
CA VAL A 35 -10.18 5.79 -1.47
C VAL A 35 -10.06 4.28 -1.63
N MET A 36 -9.50 3.57 -0.66
CA MET A 36 -9.26 2.12 -0.74
C MET A 36 -10.49 1.25 -0.42
N GLY A 37 -11.56 1.83 0.13
CA GLY A 37 -12.81 1.11 0.40
C GLY A 37 -13.57 0.68 -0.87
N GLU A 38 -14.63 -0.11 -0.70
CA GLU A 38 -15.51 -0.56 -1.79
C GLU A 38 -16.21 0.61 -2.52
N GLY A 39 -16.46 0.43 -3.81
CA GLY A 39 -17.15 1.41 -4.66
C GLY A 39 -17.50 0.82 -6.01
N THR A 40 -17.49 1.63 -7.07
CA THR A 40 -17.63 1.10 -8.45
C THR A 40 -16.49 0.17 -8.82
N LEU A 41 -15.29 0.46 -8.31
CA LEU A 41 -14.18 -0.49 -8.27
C LEU A 41 -14.18 -1.15 -6.89
N SER A 42 -14.02 -2.46 -6.90
CA SER A 42 -13.81 -3.27 -5.70
C SER A 42 -12.49 -2.94 -5.02
N ALA A 43 -12.36 -3.29 -3.73
CA ALA A 43 -11.10 -3.15 -3.01
C ALA A 43 -9.97 -3.94 -3.70
N ARG A 44 -10.30 -5.09 -4.31
CA ARG A 44 -9.35 -5.91 -5.08
C ARG A 44 -8.80 -5.21 -6.29
N GLU A 45 -9.67 -4.63 -7.12
CA GLU A 45 -9.25 -3.88 -8.31
C GLU A 45 -8.36 -2.70 -7.93
N LYS A 46 -8.70 -1.98 -6.85
CA LYS A 46 -7.90 -0.87 -6.36
C LYS A 46 -6.52 -1.33 -5.85
N SER A 47 -6.46 -2.45 -5.13
CA SER A 47 -5.19 -3.03 -4.68
C SER A 47 -4.28 -3.46 -5.84
N LEU A 48 -4.84 -4.08 -6.89
CA LEU A 48 -4.09 -4.47 -8.08
C LEU A 48 -3.56 -3.26 -8.86
N ILE A 49 -4.38 -2.21 -9.03
CA ILE A 49 -3.95 -0.95 -9.64
C ILE A 49 -2.81 -0.32 -8.83
N ALA A 50 -2.94 -0.30 -7.49
CA ALA A 50 -1.92 0.25 -6.61
C ALA A 50 -0.61 -0.57 -6.65
N LEU A 51 -0.71 -1.90 -6.77
CA LEU A 51 0.43 -2.80 -6.97
C LEU A 51 1.17 -2.51 -8.28
N ALA A 52 0.42 -2.31 -9.38
CA ALA A 52 0.97 -1.92 -10.67
C ALA A 52 1.73 -0.59 -10.61
N VAL A 53 1.11 0.42 -10.01
CA VAL A 53 1.74 1.74 -9.81
C VAL A 53 3.00 1.62 -8.94
N ALA A 54 2.95 0.82 -7.87
CA ALA A 54 4.10 0.61 -6.98
C ALA A 54 5.32 0.02 -7.70
N HIS A 55 5.10 -0.90 -8.64
CA HIS A 55 6.15 -1.43 -9.50
C HIS A 55 6.65 -0.39 -10.50
N ALA A 56 5.74 0.37 -11.13
CA ALA A 56 6.09 1.41 -12.10
C ALA A 56 6.97 2.51 -11.48
N ILE A 57 6.71 2.92 -10.23
CA ILE A 57 7.51 3.92 -9.51
C ILE A 57 8.65 3.30 -8.68
N GLN A 58 8.78 1.97 -8.68
CA GLN A 58 9.81 1.22 -7.96
C GLN A 58 9.86 1.53 -6.46
N CYS A 59 8.69 1.66 -5.82
CA CYS A 59 8.59 1.91 -4.38
C CYS A 59 8.57 0.58 -3.61
N PRO A 60 9.67 0.15 -2.96
CA PRO A 60 9.74 -1.18 -2.34
C PRO A 60 8.73 -1.37 -1.20
N TYR A 61 8.48 -0.33 -0.42
CA TYR A 61 7.45 -0.35 0.63
C TYR A 61 6.03 -0.46 0.07
N CYS A 62 5.76 0.23 -1.04
CA CYS A 62 4.47 0.18 -1.70
C CYS A 62 4.25 -1.20 -2.32
N ILE A 63 5.29 -1.82 -2.90
CA ILE A 63 5.23 -3.18 -3.44
C ILE A 63 4.86 -4.16 -2.33
N ASP A 64 5.51 -4.11 -1.16
CA ASP A 64 5.18 -5.01 -0.03
C ASP A 64 3.75 -4.76 0.48
N ALA A 65 3.38 -3.49 0.69
CA ALA A 65 2.06 -3.10 1.18
C ALA A 65 0.92 -3.55 0.24
N TYR A 66 1.03 -3.29 -1.06
CA TYR A 66 -0.02 -3.62 -2.02
C TYR A 66 0.02 -5.08 -2.48
N THR A 67 1.15 -5.78 -2.33
CA THR A 67 1.19 -7.25 -2.45
C THR A 67 0.29 -7.86 -1.37
N LYS A 68 0.48 -7.46 -0.11
CA LYS A 68 -0.35 -7.92 1.00
C LYS A 68 -1.82 -7.49 0.83
N GLY A 69 -2.06 -6.22 0.48
CA GLY A 69 -3.42 -5.71 0.24
C GLY A 69 -4.16 -6.45 -0.88
N SER A 70 -3.46 -6.82 -1.96
CA SER A 70 -4.05 -7.61 -3.05
C SER A 70 -4.48 -8.98 -2.57
N LEU A 71 -3.62 -9.69 -1.83
CA LEU A 71 -3.95 -11.00 -1.25
C LEU A 71 -5.11 -10.92 -0.25
N GLU A 72 -5.10 -9.93 0.65
CA GLU A 72 -6.16 -9.72 1.65
C GLU A 72 -7.51 -9.38 0.99
N SER A 73 -7.48 -8.71 -0.17
CA SER A 73 -8.68 -8.42 -0.97
C SER A 73 -9.13 -9.58 -1.86
N GLY A 74 -8.46 -10.74 -1.79
CA GLY A 74 -8.85 -11.94 -2.53
C GLY A 74 -8.35 -11.99 -3.98
N ALA A 75 -7.26 -11.28 -4.30
CA ALA A 75 -6.50 -11.54 -5.52
C ALA A 75 -5.63 -12.79 -5.37
N ASP A 76 -5.34 -13.45 -6.48
CA ASP A 76 -4.37 -14.55 -6.55
C ASP A 76 -3.07 -14.12 -7.25
N LEU A 77 -2.11 -15.05 -7.31
CA LEU A 77 -0.81 -14.79 -7.91
C LEU A 77 -0.90 -14.53 -9.42
N GLU A 78 -1.86 -15.12 -10.14
CA GLU A 78 -2.02 -14.93 -11.57
C GLU A 78 -2.50 -13.51 -11.86
N GLN A 79 -3.53 -13.04 -11.16
CA GLN A 79 -4.04 -11.67 -11.27
C GLN A 79 -2.99 -10.63 -10.88
N MET A 80 -2.23 -10.89 -9.81
CA MET A 80 -1.16 -10.00 -9.38
C MET A 80 -0.03 -9.94 -10.40
N THR A 81 0.30 -11.05 -11.07
CA THR A 81 1.33 -11.10 -12.11
C THR A 81 0.86 -10.43 -13.40
N GLU A 82 -0.42 -10.53 -13.77
CA GLU A 82 -0.97 -9.85 -14.94
C GLU A 82 -0.99 -8.32 -14.79
N ALA A 83 -1.12 -7.82 -13.55
CA ALA A 83 -1.18 -6.40 -13.27
C ALA A 83 0.16 -5.65 -13.46
N VAL A 84 1.30 -6.34 -13.57
CA VAL A 84 2.66 -5.76 -13.64
C VAL A 84 3.48 -6.28 -14.81
#